data_AF-A0A7Y3GHG2-F1
#
_entry.id   AF-A0A7Y3GHG2-F1
#
_cell.length_a   1.000
_cell.length_b   1.000
_cell.length_c   1.000
_cell.angle_alpha   90.00
_cell.angle_beta   90.00
_cell.angle_gamma   90.00
#
_symmetry.space_group_name_H-M   'P 1'
#
loop_
_entity.id
_entity.type
_entity.pdbx_description
1 polymer ?
#
loop_
_entity_poly.entity_id
_entity_poly.type
_entity_poly.pdbx_seq_one_letter_code
_entity_poly.pdbx_strand_id
1 'polypeptide(L)'
;MVWMQYLGIGLLLATLAMGAYLVLRTELDAKRLVIFTSLGFFVGIFLFLANHITSIEIPAVDEIIATAGQVRADAAAVKEHRQEIERHKDEIASAARNTDKAHQDLAALSEIKKKADSQLDSIQQAASEAEKGLKRLNSITDFSMLLARANNDNRYAFDLLVEIAKTDGIFKELAESAVIEIAHEIKLRDRIDPKFPWDAYSISPEKSLLGEWRAIYNHIPALYRPAFLSRFWQQERFSMHDRLEFLYIIIRSDSSLRTVHRACMLMNNVAKLNKNILAKELYIEWWEKEKTIKNW
;
A
#
# COMPACT_ATOMS: atom_id res chain seq x y z
N MET A 1 -12.23 5.06 -23.07
CA MET A 1 -11.72 4.09 -22.07
C MET A 1 -11.19 2.80 -22.73
N VAL A 2 -11.88 2.22 -23.72
CA VAL A 2 -11.44 1.01 -24.46
C VAL A 2 -10.15 1.20 -25.28
N TRP A 3 -9.88 2.42 -25.77
CA TRP A 3 -8.70 2.72 -26.61
C TRP A 3 -7.34 2.47 -25.93
N MET A 4 -7.23 2.61 -24.61
CA MET A 4 -5.97 2.35 -23.90
C MET A 4 -5.67 0.85 -23.74
N GLN A 5 -6.71 0.00 -23.67
CA GLN A 5 -6.54 -1.45 -23.61
C GLN A 5 -6.01 -2.01 -24.93
N TYR A 6 -6.53 -1.53 -26.06
CA TYR A 6 -6.00 -1.88 -27.38
C TYR A 6 -4.56 -1.39 -27.58
N LEU A 7 -4.21 -0.25 -26.98
CA LEU A 7 -2.85 0.28 -27.03
C LEU A 7 -1.87 -0.58 -26.23
N GLY A 8 -2.25 -1.04 -25.03
CA GLY A 8 -1.45 -1.95 -24.20
C GLY A 8 -1.29 -3.35 -24.83
N ILE A 9 -2.37 -3.94 -25.34
CA ILE A 9 -2.34 -5.22 -26.06
C ILE A 9 -1.51 -5.09 -27.35
N GLY A 10 -1.67 -3.99 -28.07
CA GLY A 10 -0.87 -3.69 -29.27
C GLY A 10 0.62 -3.59 -28.96
N LEU A 11 1.00 -2.98 -27.83
CA LEU A 11 2.39 -2.87 -27.40
C LEU A 11 2.99 -4.23 -26.99
N LEU A 12 2.21 -5.08 -26.32
CA LEU A 12 2.61 -6.44 -25.94
C LEU A 12 2.82 -7.33 -27.17
N LEU A 13 1.89 -7.27 -28.13
CA LEU A 13 2.02 -8.02 -29.38
C LEU A 13 3.18 -7.50 -30.24
N ALA A 14 3.40 -6.18 -30.30
CA ALA A 14 4.52 -5.60 -31.02
C ALA A 14 5.88 -5.97 -30.40
N THR A 15 5.98 -6.00 -29.06
CA THR A 15 7.22 -6.41 -28.36
C THR A 15 7.49 -7.90 -28.50
N LEU A 16 6.47 -8.76 -28.47
CA LEU A 16 6.60 -10.19 -28.76
C LEU A 16 7.01 -10.45 -30.21
N ALA A 17 6.38 -9.78 -31.17
CA ALA A 17 6.69 -9.92 -32.59
C ALA A 17 8.10 -9.40 -32.92
N MET A 18 8.50 -8.26 -32.36
CA MET A 18 9.84 -7.70 -32.51
C MET A 18 10.91 -8.59 -31.85
N GLY A 19 10.60 -9.16 -30.68
CA GLY A 19 11.46 -10.14 -30.01
C GLY A 19 11.68 -11.40 -30.84
N ALA A 20 10.60 -11.99 -31.36
CA ALA A 20 10.67 -13.15 -32.25
C ALA A 20 11.44 -12.83 -33.55
N TYR A 21 11.20 -11.66 -34.15
CA TYR A 21 11.90 -11.22 -35.36
C TYR A 21 13.41 -11.04 -35.13
N LEU A 22 13.82 -10.44 -34.01
CA LEU A 22 15.23 -10.25 -33.67
C LEU A 22 15.94 -11.58 -33.36
N VAL A 23 15.26 -12.52 -32.70
CA VAL A 23 15.79 -13.88 -32.46
C VAL A 23 16.00 -14.65 -33.77
N LEU A 24 15.11 -14.49 -34.75
CA LEU A 24 15.16 -15.25 -36.00
C LEU A 24 16.08 -14.64 -37.06
N ARG A 25 16.44 -13.35 -36.97
CA ARG A 25 17.20 -12.65 -38.02
C ARG A 25 18.52 -12.02 -37.61
N THR A 26 18.86 -11.97 -36.32
CA THR A 26 20.11 -11.32 -35.87
C THR A 26 20.87 -12.18 -34.88
N GLU A 27 22.19 -12.23 -34.99
CA GLU A 27 23.10 -12.80 -33.97
C GLU A 27 23.22 -11.85 -32.76
N LEU A 28 22.08 -11.44 -32.20
CA LEU A 28 22.06 -10.57 -31.03
C LEU A 28 22.32 -11.38 -29.77
N ASP A 29 23.23 -10.85 -28.94
CA ASP A 29 23.57 -11.37 -27.63
C ASP A 29 22.30 -11.54 -26.77
N ALA A 30 22.00 -12.79 -26.38
CA ALA A 30 20.77 -13.19 -25.71
C ALA A 30 20.47 -12.35 -24.46
N LYS A 31 21.50 -11.81 -23.80
CA LYS A 31 21.35 -10.92 -22.63
C LYS A 31 20.64 -9.61 -22.96
N ARG A 32 20.93 -9.01 -24.12
CA ARG A 32 20.29 -7.74 -24.54
C ARG A 32 18.84 -7.95 -24.96
N LEU A 33 18.55 -9.11 -25.55
CA LEU A 33 17.20 -9.50 -25.93
C LEU A 33 16.32 -9.69 -24.69
N VAL A 34 16.80 -10.40 -23.67
CA VAL A 34 16.07 -10.63 -22.41
C VAL A 34 15.77 -9.32 -21.68
N ILE A 35 16.71 -8.36 -21.66
CA ILE A 35 16.49 -7.05 -21.04
C ILE A 35 15.43 -6.24 -21.78
N PHE A 36 15.44 -6.26 -23.13
CA PHE A 36 14.45 -5.52 -23.92
C PHE A 36 13.05 -6.12 -23.84
N THR A 37 12.92 -7.45 -23.89
CA THR A 37 11.62 -8.13 -23.81
C THR A 37 11.03 -8.04 -22.41
N SER A 38 11.84 -8.15 -21.35
CA SER A 38 11.36 -7.95 -19.98
C SER A 38 10.89 -6.51 -19.75
N LEU A 39 11.64 -5.50 -20.20
CA LEU A 39 11.23 -4.10 -20.04
C LEU A 39 9.91 -3.80 -20.78
N GLY A 40 9.76 -4.30 -22.01
CA GLY A 40 8.52 -4.17 -22.78
C GLY A 40 7.33 -4.88 -22.13
N PHE A 41 7.56 -6.07 -21.57
CA PHE A 41 6.55 -6.84 -20.84
C PHE A 41 6.10 -6.11 -19.57
N PHE A 42 7.02 -5.57 -18.77
CA PHE A 42 6.68 -4.82 -17.56
C PHE A 42 5.96 -3.49 -17.86
N VAL A 43 6.34 -2.78 -18.92
CA VAL A 43 5.63 -1.58 -19.36
C VAL A 43 4.22 -1.91 -19.88
N GLY A 44 4.07 -3.02 -20.62
CA GLY A 44 2.78 -3.52 -21.08
C GLY A 44 1.86 -3.91 -19.92
N ILE A 45 2.38 -4.62 -18.92
CA ILE A 45 1.67 -4.96 -17.69
C ILE A 45 1.30 -3.70 -16.90
N PHE A 46 2.22 -2.74 -16.77
CA PHE A 46 1.95 -1.50 -16.04
C PHE A 46 0.82 -0.68 -16.68
N LEU A 47 0.80 -0.56 -18.02
CA LEU A 47 -0.28 0.13 -18.73
C LEU A 47 -1.61 -0.64 -18.70
N PHE A 48 -1.56 -1.97 -18.70
CA PHE A 48 -2.72 -2.83 -18.52
C PHE A 48 -3.32 -2.68 -17.11
N LEU A 49 -2.46 -2.68 -16.08
CA LEU A 49 -2.83 -2.53 -14.67
C LEU A 49 -3.28 -1.11 -14.31
N ALA A 50 -2.70 -0.07 -14.93
CA ALA A 50 -3.09 1.32 -14.69
C ALA A 50 -4.58 1.59 -15.00
N ASN A 51 -5.19 0.79 -15.87
CA ASN A 51 -6.60 0.86 -16.23
C ASN A 51 -7.51 -0.07 -15.39
N HIS A 52 -6.96 -0.77 -14.39
CA HIS A 52 -7.69 -1.64 -13.44
C HIS A 52 -7.64 -1.13 -11.98
N ILE A 53 -7.06 0.05 -11.73
CA ILE A 53 -6.88 0.61 -10.36
C ILE A 53 -8.21 1.04 -9.69
N THR A 54 -9.38 0.86 -10.31
CA THR A 54 -10.68 1.10 -9.65
C THR A 54 -11.28 -0.09 -8.90
N SER A 55 -10.76 -1.31 -9.06
CA SER A 55 -11.03 -2.41 -8.11
C SER A 55 -9.98 -3.50 -8.28
N ILE A 56 -9.03 -3.58 -7.34
CA ILE A 56 -8.07 -4.68 -7.31
C ILE A 56 -8.75 -5.86 -6.59
N GLU A 57 -9.33 -6.76 -7.38
CA GLU A 57 -9.46 -8.19 -7.09
C GLU A 57 -8.16 -8.84 -7.57
N ILE A 58 -7.36 -9.40 -6.67
CA ILE A 58 -6.11 -10.09 -7.01
C ILE A 58 -6.49 -11.55 -7.24
N PRO A 59 -6.41 -12.10 -8.46
CA PRO A 59 -6.94 -13.45 -8.77
C PRO A 59 -6.37 -14.55 -7.89
N ALA A 60 -5.10 -14.43 -7.46
CA ALA A 60 -4.47 -15.39 -6.55
C ALA A 60 -5.00 -15.28 -5.11
N VAL A 61 -5.42 -14.08 -4.67
CA VAL A 61 -6.08 -13.88 -3.38
C VAL A 61 -7.52 -14.35 -3.46
N ASP A 62 -8.21 -14.10 -4.58
CA ASP A 62 -9.57 -14.58 -4.81
C ASP A 62 -9.65 -16.09 -4.93
N GLU A 63 -8.65 -16.74 -5.53
CA GLU A 63 -8.53 -18.20 -5.59
C GLU A 63 -8.26 -18.81 -4.21
N ILE A 64 -7.45 -18.16 -3.36
CA ILE A 64 -7.22 -18.60 -1.97
C ILE A 64 -8.47 -18.33 -1.10
N ILE A 65 -9.17 -17.22 -1.31
CA ILE A 65 -10.44 -16.91 -0.62
C ILE A 65 -11.52 -17.91 -1.05
N ALA A 66 -11.62 -18.22 -2.35
CA ALA A 66 -12.53 -19.21 -2.89
C ALA A 66 -12.20 -20.61 -2.38
N THR A 67 -10.91 -20.98 -2.34
CA THR A 67 -10.45 -22.26 -1.78
C THR A 67 -10.73 -22.34 -0.29
N ALA A 68 -10.47 -21.29 0.49
CA ALA A 68 -10.82 -21.25 1.91
C ALA A 68 -12.34 -21.29 2.14
N GLY A 69 -13.12 -20.68 1.24
CA GLY A 69 -14.58 -20.76 1.21
C GLY A 69 -15.08 -22.18 0.92
N GLN A 70 -14.51 -22.85 -0.08
CA GLN A 70 -14.81 -24.25 -0.42
C GLN A 70 -14.44 -25.19 0.73
N VAL A 71 -13.25 -25.05 1.31
CA VAL A 71 -12.82 -25.86 2.46
C VAL A 71 -13.76 -25.69 3.66
N ARG A 72 -14.30 -24.49 3.89
CA ARG A 72 -15.35 -24.26 4.91
C ARG A 72 -16.68 -24.90 4.55
N ALA A 73 -17.09 -24.86 3.29
CA ALA A 73 -18.30 -25.51 2.81
C ALA A 73 -18.20 -27.04 2.93
N ASP A 74 -17.05 -27.61 2.56
CA ASP A 74 -16.75 -29.03 2.70
C ASP A 74 -16.72 -29.44 4.18
N ALA A 75 -16.13 -28.61 5.06
CA ALA A 75 -16.16 -28.85 6.50
C ALA A 75 -17.59 -28.87 7.08
N ALA A 76 -18.49 -28.03 6.56
CA ALA A 76 -19.88 -27.99 6.95
C ALA A 76 -20.65 -29.24 6.47
N ALA A 77 -20.46 -29.64 5.21
CA ALA A 77 -21.08 -30.84 4.63
C ALA A 77 -20.61 -32.13 5.33
N VAL A 78 -19.32 -32.25 5.63
CA VAL A 78 -18.78 -33.42 6.37
C VAL A 78 -19.30 -33.46 7.81
N LYS A 79 -19.50 -32.30 8.45
CA LYS A 79 -20.13 -32.21 9.78
C LYS A 79 -21.60 -32.64 9.76
N GLU A 80 -22.33 -32.30 8.71
CA GLU A 80 -23.72 -32.73 8.50
C GLU A 80 -23.81 -34.25 8.30
N HIS A 81 -22.98 -34.82 7.42
CA HIS A 81 -22.92 -36.28 7.24
C HIS A 81 -22.51 -37.03 8.51
N ARG A 82 -21.64 -36.45 9.35
CA ARG A 82 -21.33 -37.01 10.67
C ARG A 82 -22.57 -37.09 11.58
N GLN A 83 -23.41 -36.05 11.57
CA GLN A 83 -24.64 -36.04 12.37
C GLN A 83 -25.66 -37.06 11.86
N GLU A 84 -25.77 -37.24 10.54
CA GLU A 84 -26.59 -38.32 9.96
C GLU A 84 -26.06 -39.72 10.32
N ILE A 85 -24.74 -39.93 10.26
CA ILE A 85 -24.12 -41.21 10.61
C ILE A 85 -24.38 -41.57 12.08
N GLU A 86 -24.29 -40.60 13.00
CA GLU A 86 -24.63 -40.85 14.40
C GLU A 86 -26.11 -41.18 14.59
N ARG A 87 -27.01 -40.49 13.88
CA ARG A 87 -28.44 -40.78 13.94
C ARG A 87 -28.75 -42.20 13.45
N HIS A 88 -28.18 -42.61 12.31
CA HIS A 88 -28.34 -43.96 11.78
C HIS A 88 -27.70 -45.03 12.67
N LYS A 89 -26.58 -44.71 13.33
CA LYS A 89 -25.95 -45.62 14.29
C LYS A 89 -26.86 -45.89 15.49
N ASP A 90 -27.51 -44.88 16.04
CA ASP A 90 -28.44 -45.03 17.16
C ASP A 90 -29.70 -45.81 16.76
N GLU A 91 -30.23 -45.55 15.55
CA GLU A 91 -31.34 -46.30 14.96
C GLU A 91 -30.99 -47.78 14.75
N ILE A 92 -29.81 -48.08 14.19
CA ILE A 92 -29.35 -49.45 13.94
C ILE A 92 -29.01 -50.16 15.26
N ALA A 93 -28.41 -49.47 16.24
CA ALA A 93 -28.17 -50.04 17.57
C ALA A 93 -29.45 -50.41 18.31
N SER A 94 -30.54 -49.67 18.08
CA SER A 94 -31.86 -50.02 18.61
C SER A 94 -32.46 -51.26 17.92
N ALA A 95 -32.23 -51.44 16.61
CA ALA A 95 -32.66 -52.60 15.82
C ALA A 95 -31.75 -53.83 16.01
N ALA A 96 -30.49 -53.64 16.40
CA ALA A 96 -29.46 -54.67 16.49
C ALA A 96 -29.63 -55.66 17.64
N ARG A 97 -30.56 -55.43 18.57
CA ARG A 97 -30.78 -56.31 19.73
C ARG A 97 -31.18 -57.76 19.36
N ASN A 98 -31.48 -58.05 18.08
CA ASN A 98 -32.01 -59.35 17.65
C ASN A 98 -31.33 -60.01 16.42
N THR A 99 -30.21 -59.51 15.86
CA THR A 99 -29.64 -60.12 14.62
C THR A 99 -28.15 -59.86 14.36
N ASP A 100 -27.40 -60.89 13.94
CA ASP A 100 -25.97 -60.82 13.58
C ASP A 100 -25.63 -59.82 12.46
N LYS A 101 -26.57 -59.62 11.53
CA LYS A 101 -26.42 -58.67 10.41
C LYS A 101 -26.28 -57.22 10.89
N ALA A 102 -26.99 -56.87 11.95
CA ALA A 102 -26.95 -55.54 12.54
C ALA A 102 -25.63 -55.26 13.29
N HIS A 103 -24.96 -56.31 13.81
CA HIS A 103 -23.61 -56.19 14.36
C HIS A 103 -22.56 -55.92 13.27
N GLN A 104 -22.67 -56.56 12.09
CA GLN A 104 -21.82 -56.25 10.94
C GLN A 104 -22.04 -54.82 10.42
N ASP A 105 -23.30 -54.38 10.33
CA ASP A 105 -23.64 -53.02 9.89
C ASP A 105 -23.14 -51.96 10.88
N LEU A 106 -23.23 -52.21 12.20
CA LEU A 106 -22.64 -51.35 13.24
C LEU A 106 -21.12 -51.25 13.14
N ALA A 107 -20.43 -52.36 12.86
CA ALA A 107 -18.98 -52.37 12.69
C ALA A 107 -18.56 -51.57 11.44
N ALA A 108 -19.26 -51.75 10.32
CA ALA A 108 -19.04 -50.98 9.10
C ALA A 108 -19.28 -49.47 9.31
N LEU A 109 -20.37 -49.10 9.99
CA LEU A 109 -20.68 -47.70 10.36
C LEU A 109 -19.63 -47.09 11.28
N SER A 110 -19.08 -47.87 12.22
CA SER A 110 -18.03 -47.39 13.13
C SER A 110 -16.73 -47.05 12.39
N GLU A 111 -16.38 -47.82 11.36
CA GLU A 111 -15.21 -47.55 10.51
C GLU A 111 -15.45 -46.37 9.56
N ILE A 112 -16.67 -46.24 9.01
CA ILE A 112 -17.06 -45.06 8.23
C ILE A 112 -16.98 -43.80 9.09
N LYS A 113 -17.49 -43.85 10.34
CA LYS A 113 -17.40 -42.75 11.29
C LYS A 113 -15.96 -42.36 11.59
N LYS A 114 -15.06 -43.32 11.89
CA LYS A 114 -13.64 -43.03 12.11
C LYS A 114 -12.99 -42.34 10.91
N LYS A 115 -13.28 -42.80 9.69
CA LYS A 115 -12.78 -42.16 8.47
C LYS A 115 -13.33 -40.74 8.31
N ALA A 116 -14.61 -40.54 8.57
CA ALA A 116 -15.24 -39.22 8.52
C ALA A 116 -14.65 -38.26 9.58
N ASP A 117 -14.43 -38.73 10.81
CA ASP A 117 -13.79 -37.94 11.87
C ASP A 117 -12.35 -37.56 11.48
N SER A 118 -11.55 -38.50 10.97
CA SER A 118 -10.19 -38.22 10.49
C SER A 118 -10.15 -37.26 9.29
N GLN A 119 -11.09 -37.37 8.36
CA GLN A 119 -11.22 -36.44 7.24
C GLN A 119 -11.62 -35.05 7.71
N LEU A 120 -12.57 -34.96 8.65
CA LEU A 120 -13.01 -33.71 9.24
C LEU A 120 -11.88 -33.00 9.99
N ASP A 121 -11.06 -33.74 10.75
CA ASP A 121 -9.88 -33.19 11.42
C ASP A 121 -8.85 -32.66 10.41
N SER A 122 -8.59 -33.40 9.32
CA SER A 122 -7.70 -32.97 8.25
C SER A 122 -8.20 -31.72 7.53
N ILE A 123 -9.50 -31.62 7.27
CA ILE A 123 -10.14 -30.45 6.65
C ILE A 123 -10.07 -29.25 7.58
N GLN A 124 -10.33 -29.43 8.88
CA GLN A 124 -10.24 -28.36 9.88
C GLN A 124 -8.81 -27.83 10.01
N GLN A 125 -7.81 -28.72 9.97
CA GLN A 125 -6.42 -28.31 9.98
C GLN A 125 -6.06 -27.51 8.72
N ALA A 126 -6.42 -28.00 7.54
CA ALA A 126 -6.21 -27.29 6.28
C ALA A 126 -6.91 -25.92 6.25
N ALA A 127 -8.14 -25.83 6.77
CA ALA A 127 -8.88 -24.58 6.90
C ALA A 127 -8.14 -23.57 7.80
N SER A 128 -7.65 -24.03 8.95
CA SER A 128 -6.89 -23.20 9.90
C SER A 128 -5.58 -22.69 9.31
N GLU A 129 -4.87 -23.54 8.56
CA GLU A 129 -3.64 -23.16 7.86
C GLU A 129 -3.91 -22.16 6.74
N ALA A 130 -4.98 -22.37 5.95
CA ALA A 130 -5.41 -21.43 4.92
C ALA A 130 -5.80 -20.06 5.51
N GLU A 131 -6.52 -20.02 6.63
CA GLU A 131 -6.87 -18.77 7.33
C GLU A 131 -5.63 -18.02 7.83
N LYS A 132 -4.64 -18.73 8.37
CA LYS A 132 -3.35 -18.12 8.77
C LYS A 132 -2.61 -17.58 7.55
N GLY A 133 -2.60 -18.31 6.45
CA GLY A 133 -2.02 -17.89 5.17
C GLY A 133 -2.67 -16.61 4.64
N LEU A 134 -4.00 -16.57 4.61
CA LEU A 134 -4.78 -15.40 4.19
C LEU A 134 -4.49 -14.17 5.05
N LYS A 135 -4.47 -14.32 6.38
CA LYS A 135 -4.12 -13.22 7.30
C LYS A 135 -2.73 -12.67 6.99
N ARG A 136 -1.75 -13.56 6.76
CA ARG A 136 -0.39 -13.16 6.42
C ARG A 136 -0.32 -12.43 5.07
N LEU A 137 -1.03 -12.92 4.05
CA LEU A 137 -1.09 -12.28 2.73
C LEU A 137 -1.73 -10.89 2.79
N ASN A 138 -2.82 -10.74 3.53
CA ASN A 138 -3.45 -9.43 3.75
C ASN A 138 -2.48 -8.47 4.44
N SER A 139 -1.79 -8.91 5.50
CA SER A 139 -0.80 -8.09 6.19
C SER A 139 0.34 -7.63 5.27
N ILE A 140 0.84 -8.51 4.38
CA ILE A 140 1.88 -8.15 3.41
C ILE A 140 1.33 -7.14 2.39
N THR A 141 0.13 -7.36 1.88
CA THR A 141 -0.51 -6.48 0.90
C THR A 141 -0.75 -5.08 1.47
N ASP A 142 -1.30 -5.00 2.68
CA ASP A 142 -1.53 -3.74 3.39
C ASP A 142 -0.22 -2.98 3.60
N PHE A 143 0.83 -3.69 4.02
CA PHE A 143 2.15 -3.11 4.21
C PHE A 143 2.78 -2.63 2.87
N SER A 144 2.65 -3.40 1.79
CA SER A 144 3.12 -2.99 0.46
C SER A 144 2.37 -1.76 -0.07
N MET A 145 1.06 -1.69 0.14
CA MET A 145 0.27 -0.50 -0.20
C MET A 145 0.68 0.72 0.62
N LEU A 146 0.99 0.52 1.91
CA LEU A 146 1.50 1.57 2.78
C LEU A 146 2.84 2.12 2.27
N LEU A 147 3.79 1.24 1.92
CA LEU A 147 5.06 1.61 1.31
C LEU A 147 4.87 2.40 0.00
N ALA A 148 4.01 1.93 -0.90
CA ALA A 148 3.75 2.59 -2.17
C ALA A 148 3.17 4.00 -1.97
N ARG A 149 2.24 4.15 -1.02
CA ARG A 149 1.66 5.46 -0.68
C ARG A 149 2.71 6.40 -0.08
N ALA A 150 3.52 5.92 0.86
CA ALA A 150 4.55 6.74 1.50
C ALA A 150 5.62 7.22 0.49
N ASN A 151 6.04 6.33 -0.43
CA ASN A 151 6.93 6.68 -1.53
C ASN A 151 6.31 7.70 -2.50
N ASN A 152 4.98 7.72 -2.62
CA ASN A 152 4.26 8.64 -3.49
C ASN A 152 3.72 9.87 -2.75
N ASP A 153 4.56 10.44 -1.87
CA ASP A 153 4.33 11.73 -1.20
C ASP A 153 3.15 11.75 -0.20
N ASN A 154 2.70 10.60 0.31
CA ASN A 154 1.65 10.55 1.33
C ASN A 154 2.24 10.60 2.74
N ARG A 155 2.06 11.74 3.44
CA ARG A 155 2.53 11.92 4.81
C ARG A 155 1.92 10.92 5.79
N TYR A 156 0.61 10.69 5.75
CA TYR A 156 -0.04 9.79 6.71
C TYR A 156 0.48 8.36 6.60
N ALA A 157 0.71 7.89 5.36
CA ALA A 157 1.32 6.58 5.13
C ALA A 157 2.75 6.51 5.69
N PHE A 158 3.54 7.57 5.50
CA PHE A 158 4.89 7.66 6.05
C PHE A 158 4.90 7.70 7.58
N ASP A 159 3.99 8.45 8.20
CA ASP A 159 3.88 8.53 9.66
C ASP A 159 3.53 7.16 10.25
N LEU A 160 2.65 6.39 9.60
CA LEU A 160 2.37 5.00 9.99
C LEU A 160 3.59 4.08 9.84
N LEU A 161 4.41 4.24 8.78
CA LEU A 161 5.67 3.49 8.65
C LEU A 161 6.64 3.81 9.79
N VAL A 162 6.72 5.08 10.20
CA VAL A 162 7.53 5.50 11.35
C VAL A 162 7.05 4.82 12.64
N GLU A 163 5.75 4.67 12.85
CA GLU A 163 5.22 3.95 14.01
C GLU A 163 5.47 2.44 13.95
N ILE A 164 5.35 1.82 12.75
CA ILE A 164 5.69 0.41 12.55
C ILE A 164 7.18 0.17 12.82
N ALA A 165 8.05 1.09 12.39
CA ALA A 165 9.50 1.00 12.63
C ALA A 165 9.87 1.05 14.13
N LYS A 166 9.04 1.70 14.97
CA LYS A 166 9.26 1.77 16.43
C LYS A 166 8.75 0.54 17.18
N THR A 167 7.82 -0.20 16.59
CA THR A 167 7.11 -1.29 17.25
C THR A 167 7.69 -2.65 16.84
N ASP A 168 7.83 -3.57 17.79
CA ASP A 168 8.27 -4.93 17.46
C ASP A 168 7.21 -5.66 16.63
N GLY A 169 7.63 -6.22 15.49
CA GLY A 169 6.73 -6.89 14.56
C GLY A 169 7.46 -7.38 13.30
N ILE A 170 6.76 -8.19 12.50
CA ILE A 170 7.32 -8.85 11.30
C ILE A 170 7.80 -7.87 10.22
N PHE A 171 7.37 -6.61 10.27
CA PHE A 171 7.70 -5.58 9.29
C PHE A 171 8.64 -4.50 9.84
N LYS A 172 9.10 -4.61 11.09
CA LYS A 172 9.89 -3.56 11.76
C LYS A 172 11.13 -3.17 10.95
N GLU A 173 12.01 -4.12 10.65
CA GLU A 173 13.27 -3.85 9.93
C GLU A 173 13.04 -3.27 8.53
N LEU A 174 11.98 -3.74 7.85
CA LEU A 174 11.62 -3.26 6.52
C LEU A 174 11.05 -1.83 6.58
N ALA A 175 10.24 -1.52 7.60
CA ALA A 175 9.74 -0.18 7.85
C ALA A 175 10.88 0.79 8.22
N GLU A 176 11.81 0.38 9.08
CA GLU A 176 13.00 1.17 9.44
C GLU A 176 13.81 1.55 8.19
N SER A 177 14.09 0.55 7.35
CA SER A 177 14.84 0.76 6.10
C SER A 177 14.10 1.72 5.15
N ALA A 178 12.80 1.49 4.94
CA ALA A 178 11.98 2.32 4.07
C ALA A 178 11.86 3.78 4.56
N VAL A 179 11.72 3.98 5.87
CA VAL A 179 11.65 5.32 6.47
C VAL A 179 12.95 6.10 6.21
N ILE A 180 14.10 5.46 6.39
CA ILE A 180 15.41 6.07 6.12
C ILE A 180 15.56 6.43 4.64
N GLU A 181 15.21 5.49 3.75
CA GLU A 181 15.32 5.67 2.31
C GLU A 181 14.41 6.81 1.82
N ILE A 182 13.13 6.79 2.19
CA ILE A 182 12.18 7.85 1.82
C ILE A 182 12.65 9.21 2.33
N ALA A 183 13.09 9.31 3.59
CA ALA A 183 13.61 10.56 4.15
C ALA A 183 14.87 11.05 3.41
N HIS A 184 15.71 10.13 2.94
CA HIS A 184 16.90 10.44 2.14
C HIS A 184 16.53 10.90 0.72
N GLU A 185 15.63 10.19 0.04
CA GLU A 185 15.18 10.53 -1.32
C GLU A 185 14.55 11.90 -1.39
N ILE A 186 13.69 12.25 -0.42
CA ILE A 186 13.03 13.56 -0.38
C ILE A 186 14.07 14.68 -0.35
N LYS A 187 15.11 14.52 0.47
CA LYS A 187 16.22 15.48 0.55
C LYS A 187 16.96 15.64 -0.78
N LEU A 188 17.05 14.58 -1.60
CA LEU A 188 17.66 14.65 -2.92
C LEU A 188 16.75 15.33 -3.95
N ARG A 189 15.43 15.06 -3.88
CA ARG A 189 14.43 15.60 -4.82
C ARG A 189 14.12 17.09 -4.62
N ASP A 190 14.45 17.66 -3.46
CA ASP A 190 14.37 19.11 -3.19
C ASP A 190 15.13 20.00 -4.20
N ARG A 191 15.99 19.40 -5.06
CA ARG A 191 16.75 20.11 -6.10
C ARG A 191 16.00 20.29 -7.42
N ILE A 192 14.87 19.60 -7.60
CA ILE A 192 14.15 19.54 -8.89
C ILE A 192 12.65 19.78 -8.64
N ASP A 193 12.32 20.94 -8.08
CA ASP A 193 10.93 21.35 -7.98
C ASP A 193 10.46 21.93 -9.32
N PRO A 194 9.27 21.52 -9.81
CA PRO A 194 8.73 22.07 -11.04
C PRO A 194 8.42 23.55 -10.86
N LYS A 195 8.59 24.33 -11.94
CA LYS A 195 8.26 25.75 -11.93
C LYS A 195 6.76 25.93 -11.61
N PHE A 196 6.47 26.73 -10.59
CA PHE A 196 5.09 27.09 -10.24
C PHE A 196 4.46 27.97 -11.34
N PRO A 197 3.27 27.62 -11.86
CA PRO A 197 2.61 28.39 -12.92
C PRO A 197 1.82 29.58 -12.35
N TRP A 198 2.53 30.64 -11.95
CA TRP A 198 1.97 31.84 -11.29
C TRP A 198 0.72 32.41 -11.97
N ASP A 199 0.77 32.57 -13.29
CA ASP A 199 -0.31 33.16 -14.08
C ASP A 199 -1.60 32.34 -14.05
N ALA A 200 -1.49 31.00 -14.05
CA ALA A 200 -2.65 30.10 -14.00
C ALA A 200 -3.42 30.21 -12.68
N TYR A 201 -2.74 30.66 -11.63
CA TYR A 201 -3.30 30.85 -10.29
C TYR A 201 -3.62 32.32 -9.99
N SER A 202 -3.44 33.22 -10.96
CA SER A 202 -3.69 34.67 -10.80
C SER A 202 -2.99 35.28 -9.58
N ILE A 203 -1.86 34.71 -9.16
CA ILE A 203 -1.08 35.19 -8.02
C ILE A 203 0.22 35.82 -8.52
N SER A 204 0.46 37.06 -8.11
CA SER A 204 1.68 37.78 -8.43
C SER A 204 2.61 37.75 -7.23
N PRO A 205 3.80 37.11 -7.33
CA PRO A 205 4.69 36.99 -6.19
C PRO A 205 5.01 38.32 -5.51
N GLU A 206 5.18 39.38 -6.30
CA GLU A 206 5.58 40.70 -5.80
C GLU A 206 4.41 41.58 -5.32
N LYS A 207 3.19 41.32 -5.80
CA LYS A 207 2.04 42.21 -5.57
C LYS A 207 0.98 41.61 -4.64
N SER A 208 0.79 40.30 -4.67
CA SER A 208 -0.35 39.66 -3.99
C SER A 208 -0.28 39.76 -2.47
N LEU A 209 -1.38 39.99 -1.79
CA LEU A 209 -1.40 40.15 -0.33
C LEU A 209 -1.16 38.81 0.39
N LEU A 210 -0.73 38.85 1.65
CA LEU A 210 -0.51 37.66 2.48
C LEU A 210 -1.74 36.75 2.54
N GLY A 211 -2.94 37.34 2.63
CA GLY A 211 -4.20 36.61 2.61
C GLY A 211 -4.42 35.82 1.32
N GLU A 212 -4.01 36.37 0.17
CA GLU A 212 -4.14 35.71 -1.14
C GLU A 212 -3.19 34.51 -1.25
N TRP A 213 -1.95 34.65 -0.75
CA TRP A 213 -1.00 33.54 -0.65
C TRP A 213 -1.54 32.40 0.21
N ARG A 214 -2.14 32.71 1.37
CA ARG A 214 -2.73 31.69 2.24
C ARG A 214 -3.96 31.05 1.63
N ALA A 215 -4.83 31.83 0.98
CA ALA A 215 -6.06 31.34 0.36
C ALA A 215 -5.75 30.36 -0.78
N ILE A 216 -4.79 30.69 -1.64
CA ILE A 216 -4.53 29.87 -2.83
C ILE A 216 -3.85 28.54 -2.50
N TYR A 217 -3.11 28.47 -1.39
CA TYR A 217 -2.34 27.30 -1.01
C TYR A 217 -3.14 26.00 -1.04
N ASN A 218 -4.36 26.02 -0.52
CA ASN A 218 -5.23 24.83 -0.45
C ASN A 218 -5.72 24.35 -1.82
N HIS A 219 -5.64 25.20 -2.85
CA HIS A 219 -6.04 24.88 -4.22
C HIS A 219 -4.86 24.43 -5.09
N ILE A 220 -3.63 24.53 -4.57
CA ILE A 220 -2.43 24.12 -5.28
C ILE A 220 -2.27 22.59 -5.20
N PRO A 221 -2.07 21.89 -6.34
CA PRO A 221 -1.70 20.49 -6.35
C PRO A 221 -0.40 20.24 -5.57
N ALA A 222 -0.33 19.13 -4.83
CA ALA A 222 0.81 18.79 -3.96
C ALA A 222 2.18 18.95 -4.64
N LEU A 223 2.28 18.55 -5.92
CA LEU A 223 3.47 18.68 -6.75
C LEU A 223 4.09 20.09 -6.77
N TYR A 224 3.26 21.13 -6.71
CA TYR A 224 3.68 22.53 -6.85
C TYR A 224 3.87 23.24 -5.51
N ARG A 225 3.39 22.67 -4.40
CA ARG A 225 3.45 23.30 -3.07
C ARG A 225 4.88 23.56 -2.59
N PRO A 226 5.88 22.67 -2.76
CA PRO A 226 7.26 22.96 -2.35
C PRO A 226 7.86 24.20 -3.04
N ALA A 227 7.64 24.34 -4.35
CA ALA A 227 8.08 25.51 -5.12
C ALA A 227 7.38 26.79 -4.64
N PHE A 228 6.07 26.70 -4.40
CA PHE A 228 5.27 27.79 -3.87
C PHE A 228 5.80 28.28 -2.51
N LEU A 229 6.07 27.35 -1.57
CA LEU A 229 6.61 27.69 -0.25
C LEU A 229 7.99 28.31 -0.31
N SER A 230 8.83 27.81 -1.20
CA SER A 230 10.16 28.38 -1.44
C SER A 230 10.06 29.85 -1.86
N ARG A 231 9.12 30.17 -2.76
CA ARG A 231 8.93 31.55 -3.22
C ARG A 231 8.24 32.41 -2.15
N PHE A 232 7.29 31.85 -1.41
CA PHE A 232 6.65 32.53 -0.28
C PHE A 232 7.68 32.93 0.79
N TRP A 233 8.61 32.05 1.13
CA TRP A 233 9.67 32.32 2.12
C TRP A 233 10.56 33.52 1.75
N GLN A 234 10.80 33.70 0.45
CA GLN A 234 11.57 34.83 -0.10
C GLN A 234 10.82 36.17 -0.06
N GLN A 235 9.54 36.19 0.32
CA GLN A 235 8.75 37.42 0.42
C GLN A 235 9.10 38.21 1.69
N GLU A 236 10.19 38.97 1.65
CA GLU A 236 10.63 39.80 2.80
C GLU A 236 9.64 40.90 3.20
N ARG A 237 8.69 41.24 2.31
CA ARG A 237 7.57 42.13 2.61
C ARG A 237 6.58 41.56 3.63
N PHE A 238 6.58 40.25 3.87
CA PHE A 238 5.84 39.63 4.96
C PHE A 238 6.72 39.55 6.19
N SER A 239 6.13 39.84 7.35
CA SER A 239 6.83 39.75 8.64
C SER A 239 7.45 38.37 8.82
N MET A 240 8.54 38.29 9.58
CA MET A 240 9.14 36.99 9.91
C MET A 240 8.12 36.12 10.64
N HIS A 241 7.33 36.72 11.54
CA HIS A 241 6.23 36.07 12.22
C HIS A 241 5.25 35.40 11.25
N ASP A 242 4.73 36.15 10.27
CA ASP A 242 3.74 35.62 9.32
C ASP A 242 4.28 34.51 8.44
N ARG A 243 5.57 34.59 8.09
CA ARG A 243 6.24 33.56 7.32
C ARG A 243 6.40 32.28 8.13
N LEU A 244 6.87 32.39 9.37
CA LEU A 244 7.04 31.24 10.26
C LEU A 244 5.71 30.60 10.66
N GLU A 245 4.69 31.40 10.98
CA GLU A 245 3.34 30.92 11.29
C GLU A 245 2.75 30.12 10.12
N PHE A 246 2.94 30.59 8.89
CA PHE A 246 2.47 29.86 7.72
C PHE A 246 3.19 28.51 7.55
N LEU A 247 4.52 28.47 7.71
CA LEU A 247 5.27 27.21 7.68
C LEU A 247 4.84 26.27 8.81
N TYR A 248 4.58 26.78 10.00
CA TYR A 248 4.08 26.00 11.14
C TYR A 248 2.74 25.32 10.82
N ILE A 249 1.77 26.06 10.27
CA ILE A 249 0.47 25.51 9.88
C ILE A 249 0.65 24.36 8.88
N ILE A 250 1.56 24.52 7.93
CA ILE A 250 1.85 23.51 6.90
C ILE A 250 2.49 22.27 7.50
N ILE A 251 3.50 22.42 8.37
CA ILE A 251 4.14 21.28 9.04
C ILE A 251 3.10 20.47 9.82
N ARG A 252 2.14 21.14 10.45
CA ARG A 252 1.07 20.47 11.21
C ARG A 252 0.06 19.74 10.33
N SER A 253 -0.36 20.35 9.23
CA SER A 253 -1.61 19.94 8.56
C SER A 253 -1.47 19.43 7.13
N ASP A 254 -0.35 19.69 6.43
CA ASP A 254 -0.24 19.28 5.04
C ASP A 254 -0.12 17.76 4.90
N SER A 255 -0.75 17.23 3.85
CA SER A 255 -0.79 15.82 3.50
C SER A 255 0.43 15.37 2.68
N SER A 256 1.14 16.31 2.05
CA SER A 256 2.33 16.07 1.24
C SER A 256 3.56 16.01 2.11
N LEU A 257 4.25 14.88 2.05
CA LEU A 257 5.47 14.62 2.81
C LEU A 257 6.60 15.56 2.38
N ARG A 258 6.78 15.75 1.06
CA ARG A 258 7.74 16.69 0.46
C ARG A 258 7.46 18.13 0.87
N THR A 259 6.18 18.51 0.92
CA THR A 259 5.79 19.86 1.31
C THR A 259 6.10 20.13 2.78
N VAL A 260 5.81 19.18 3.66
CA VAL A 260 6.20 19.25 5.08
C VAL A 260 7.71 19.30 5.22
N HIS A 261 8.46 18.49 4.46
CA HIS A 261 9.93 18.49 4.51
C HIS A 261 10.47 19.86 4.13
N ARG A 262 9.95 20.43 3.04
CA ARG A 262 10.33 21.76 2.58
C ARG A 262 10.04 22.82 3.63
N ALA A 263 8.88 22.77 4.27
CA ALA A 263 8.55 23.69 5.34
C ALA A 263 9.52 23.57 6.55
N CYS A 264 9.87 22.36 6.96
CA CYS A 264 10.90 22.14 7.99
C CYS A 264 12.26 22.73 7.59
N MET A 265 12.70 22.51 6.35
CA MET A 265 13.97 23.05 5.84
C MET A 265 13.99 24.58 5.83
N LEU A 266 12.90 25.21 5.40
CA LEU A 266 12.77 26.67 5.39
C LEU A 266 12.75 27.23 6.82
N MET A 267 11.98 26.61 7.73
CA MET A 267 11.94 26.99 9.15
C MET A 267 13.30 26.79 9.83
N ASN A 268 14.07 25.78 9.43
CA ASN A 268 15.41 25.53 9.95
C ASN A 268 16.38 26.68 9.69
N ASN A 269 16.14 27.53 8.70
CA ASN A 269 16.95 28.73 8.47
C ASN A 269 16.95 29.66 9.69
N VAL A 270 15.87 29.64 10.48
CA VAL A 270 15.72 30.45 11.70
C VAL A 270 15.90 29.58 12.94
N ALA A 271 15.27 28.41 13.00
CA ALA A 271 15.25 27.55 14.18
C ALA A 271 16.60 26.88 14.50
N LYS A 272 17.44 26.66 13.48
CA LYS A 272 18.77 26.03 13.60
C LYS A 272 18.78 24.66 14.32
N LEU A 273 17.67 23.92 14.28
CA LEU A 273 17.57 22.59 14.89
C LEU A 273 18.42 21.53 14.15
N ASN A 274 18.67 21.76 12.85
CA ASN A 274 19.43 20.87 11.95
C ASN A 274 18.87 19.45 11.93
N LYS A 275 17.54 19.33 11.93
CA LYS A 275 16.82 18.06 11.83
C LYS A 275 16.11 17.95 10.48
N ASN A 276 15.70 16.75 10.14
CA ASN A 276 14.90 16.47 8.95
C ASN A 276 13.42 16.28 9.32
N ILE A 277 12.63 15.79 8.36
CA ILE A 277 11.20 15.56 8.53
C ILE A 277 10.84 14.55 9.64
N LEU A 278 11.76 13.65 10.02
CA LEU A 278 11.53 12.71 11.11
C LEU A 278 11.41 13.39 12.49
N ALA A 279 11.87 14.64 12.59
CA ALA A 279 11.74 15.43 13.81
C ALA A 279 10.91 16.70 13.57
N LYS A 280 9.90 16.62 12.71
CA LYS A 280 8.98 17.73 12.41
C LYS A 280 8.30 18.28 13.66
N GLU A 281 8.05 17.43 14.66
CA GLU A 281 7.47 17.78 15.95
C GLU A 281 8.34 18.80 16.70
N LEU A 282 9.67 18.68 16.62
CA LEU A 282 10.58 19.64 17.26
C LEU A 282 10.48 21.05 16.64
N TYR A 283 10.15 21.15 15.35
CA TYR A 283 9.92 22.43 14.70
C TYR A 283 8.60 23.07 15.16
N ILE A 284 7.55 22.25 15.35
CA ILE A 284 6.26 22.68 15.89
C ILE A 284 6.44 23.22 17.31
N GLU A 285 7.07 22.44 18.19
CA GLU A 285 7.34 22.81 19.59
C GLU A 285 8.19 24.08 19.69
N TRP A 286 9.23 24.18 18.85
CA TRP A 286 10.07 25.37 18.79
C TRP A 286 9.26 26.62 18.45
N TRP A 287 8.41 26.57 17.43
CA TRP A 287 7.62 27.73 17.04
C TRP A 287 6.59 28.11 18.09
N GLU A 288 5.91 27.12 18.70
CA GLU A 288 4.94 27.36 19.77
C GLU A 288 5.53 28.09 20.97
N LYS A 289 6.78 27.79 21.31
CA LYS A 289 7.53 28.52 22.33
C LYS A 289 7.92 29.92 21.86
N GLU A 290 8.57 30.03 20.70
CA GLU A 290 9.20 31.27 20.25
C GLU A 290 8.22 32.36 19.82
N LYS A 291 7.03 32.00 19.32
CA LYS A 291 6.00 32.98 18.92
C LYS A 291 5.49 33.84 20.09
N THR A 292 5.71 33.40 21.33
CA THR A 292 5.31 34.14 22.54
C THR A 292 6.43 34.98 23.15
N ILE A 293 7.68 34.64 22.87
CA ILE A 293 8.85 35.19 23.57
C ILE A 293 9.50 36.33 22.78
N LYS A 294 9.49 36.24 21.45
CA LYS A 294 10.15 37.22 20.57
C LYS A 294 9.14 38.15 19.91
N ASN A 295 9.47 39.43 19.88
CA ASN A 295 8.84 40.39 18.95
C ASN A 295 9.47 40.18 17.57
N TRP A 296 8.73 39.50 16.70
CA TRP A 296 9.11 39.09 15.34
C TRP A 296 8.68 40.09 14.27
#